data_AF-A0A4S2M0Y7-F1
#
_entry.id   AF-A0A4S2M0Y7-F1
#
_cell.length_a   1.000
_cell.length_b   1.000
_cell.length_c   1.000
_cell.angle_alpha   90.00
_cell.angle_beta   90.00
_cell.angle_gamma   90.00
#
_symmetry.space_group_name_H-M   'P 1'
#
loop_
_entity.id
_entity.type
_entity.pdbx_description
1 polymer ?
#
loop_
_entity_poly.entity_id
_entity_poly.type
_entity_poly.pdbx_seq_one_letter_code
_entity_poly.pdbx_strand_id
1 'polypeptide(L)' 'MVFELTHLQENVAEVYFYRGEGKPEPLTEKCAHVAMVMSWTWLFYQFINNGYTMLGEDVFPDSSTFTDSELGIE' A
#
# COMPACT_ATOMS: atom_id res chain seq x y z
N MET A 1 -42.96 -6.41 -21.80
CA MET A 1 -43.64 -5.14 -21.53
C MET A 1 -44.27 -5.23 -20.15
N VAL A 2 -43.52 -4.90 -19.10
CA VAL A 2 -43.99 -4.67 -17.71
C VAL A 2 -43.03 -3.59 -17.18
N PHE A 3 -43.36 -2.34 -17.52
CA PHE A 3 -43.93 -1.34 -16.63
C PHE A 3 -42.88 -0.69 -15.72
N GLU A 4 -42.60 0.56 -16.07
CA GLU A 4 -41.86 1.57 -15.35
C GLU A 4 -42.14 1.54 -13.84
N LEU A 5 -41.11 1.24 -13.05
CA LEU A 5 -41.05 1.57 -11.62
C LEU A 5 -39.97 2.64 -11.43
N THR A 6 -40.06 3.73 -12.20
CA THR A 6 -39.11 4.85 -12.22
C THR A 6 -39.28 5.85 -11.08
N HIS A 7 -40.22 5.67 -10.14
CA HIS A 7 -40.61 6.79 -9.27
C HIS A 7 -40.68 6.54 -7.76
N LEU A 8 -40.36 5.36 -7.23
CA LEU A 8 -40.44 5.13 -5.77
C LEU A 8 -39.39 4.14 -5.26
N GLN A 9 -38.14 4.58 -5.11
CA GLN A 9 -37.36 4.30 -3.89
C GLN A 9 -35.97 4.93 -4.00
N GLU A 10 -35.84 6.07 -3.37
CA GLU A 10 -34.59 6.67 -2.90
C GLU A 10 -34.02 5.84 -1.74
N ASN A 11 -33.79 4.55 -2.00
CA ASN A 11 -33.09 3.62 -1.14
C ASN A 11 -32.23 2.80 -2.08
N VAL A 12 -30.92 3.06 -2.04
CA VAL A 12 -29.90 2.40 -2.84
C VAL A 12 -29.96 0.90 -2.54
N ALA A 13 -30.77 0.16 -3.30
CA ALA A 13 -30.81 -1.28 -3.22
C ALA A 13 -29.48 -1.79 -3.77
N GLU A 14 -28.59 -2.23 -2.89
CA GLU A 14 -27.42 -3.02 -3.28
C GLU A 14 -27.89 -4.19 -4.14
N VAL A 15 -27.60 -4.13 -5.43
CA VAL A 15 -27.91 -5.21 -6.36
C VAL A 15 -26.90 -6.33 -6.09
N TYR A 16 -27.28 -7.27 -5.22
CA TYR A 16 -26.50 -8.47 -4.97
C TYR A 16 -26.60 -9.41 -6.19
N PHE A 17 -25.50 -9.55 -6.93
CA PHE A 17 -25.43 -10.48 -8.06
C PHE A 17 -25.18 -11.91 -7.55
N TYR A 18 -26.12 -12.84 -7.78
CA TYR A 18 -25.87 -14.27 -7.54
C TYR A 18 -24.90 -14.81 -8.61
N ARG A 19 -23.74 -15.31 -8.18
CA ARG A 19 -22.64 -15.83 -9.04
C ARG A 19 -22.00 -14.80 -10.00
N GLY A 20 -22.29 -13.51 -9.86
CA GLY A 20 -21.65 -12.43 -10.64
C GLY A 20 -20.57 -11.72 -9.84
N GLU A 21 -19.62 -11.10 -10.53
CA GLU A 21 -18.70 -10.15 -9.89
C GLU A 21 -19.51 -8.96 -9.36
N GLY A 22 -19.45 -8.73 -8.04
CA GLY A 22 -20.04 -7.56 -7.42
C GLY A 22 -19.31 -6.32 -7.91
N LYS A 23 -20.03 -5.37 -8.53
CA LYS A 23 -19.44 -4.09 -8.92
C LYS A 23 -19.28 -3.23 -7.67
N PRO A 24 -18.05 -2.79 -7.33
CA PRO A 24 -17.85 -1.90 -6.20
C PRO A 24 -18.58 -0.57 -6.44
N GLU A 25 -19.00 0.08 -5.36
CA GLU A 25 -19.58 1.41 -5.44
C GLU A 25 -18.55 2.39 -6.05
N PRO A 26 -18.95 3.27 -6.99
CA PRO A 26 -18.03 4.16 -7.69
C PRO A 26 -17.30 5.15 -6.75
N LEU A 27 -17.87 5.46 -5.59
CA LEU A 27 -17.19 6.28 -4.58
C LEU A 27 -16.07 5.49 -3.90
N THR A 28 -16.36 4.25 -3.48
CA THR A 28 -15.38 3.35 -2.85
C THR A 28 -14.20 3.07 -3.78
N GLU A 29 -14.46 2.85 -5.08
CA GLU A 29 -13.42 2.64 -6.08
C GLU A 29 -12.50 3.88 -6.21
N LYS A 30 -13.07 5.08 -6.27
CA LYS A 30 -12.29 6.34 -6.28
C LYS A 30 -11.48 6.53 -5.00
N CYS A 31 -12.07 6.26 -3.84
CA CYS A 31 -11.37 6.34 -2.55
C CYS A 31 -10.22 5.34 -2.49
N ALA A 32 -10.42 4.11 -2.96
CA ALA A 32 -9.38 3.09 -3.02
C ALA A 32 -8.22 3.52 -3.93
N HIS A 33 -8.52 4.11 -5.09
CA HIS A 33 -7.50 4.66 -5.98
C HIS A 33 -6.68 5.77 -5.33
N VAL A 34 -7.34 6.75 -4.69
CA VAL A 34 -6.66 7.85 -4.01
C VAL A 34 -5.81 7.32 -2.85
N ALA A 35 -6.34 6.41 -2.04
CA ALA A 35 -5.62 5.80 -0.94
C ALA A 35 -4.37 5.05 -1.43
N MET A 36 -4.49 4.30 -2.52
CA MET A 36 -3.36 3.57 -3.13
C MET A 36 -2.27 4.54 -3.60
N VAL A 37 -2.64 5.60 -4.31
CA VAL A 37 -1.68 6.62 -4.80
C VAL A 37 -0.98 7.32 -3.65
N MET A 38 -1.72 7.71 -2.60
CA MET A 38 -1.14 8.35 -1.42
C MET A 38 -0.17 7.41 -0.69
N SER A 39 -0.51 6.13 -0.56
CA SER A 39 0.33 5.12 0.08
C SER A 39 1.66 4.95 -0.65
N TRP A 40 1.61 4.80 -1.98
CA TRP A 40 2.81 4.70 -2.81
C TRP A 40 3.64 5.97 -2.80
N THR A 41 2.99 7.13 -2.87
CA THR A 41 3.68 8.42 -2.83
C THR A 41 4.45 8.58 -1.52
N TRP A 42 3.81 8.24 -0.39
CA TRP A 42 4.45 8.28 0.92
C TRP A 42 5.61 7.27 1.01
N LEU A 43 5.43 6.04 0.53
CA LEU A 43 6.49 5.04 0.53
C LEU A 43 7.73 5.50 -0.25
N PHE A 44 7.54 6.01 -1.47
CA PHE A 44 8.66 6.50 -2.28
C PHE A 44 9.28 7.76 -1.71
N TYR A 45 8.48 8.65 -1.12
CA TYR A 45 9.00 9.80 -0.39
C TYR A 45 9.91 9.35 0.76
N GLN A 46 9.50 8.36 1.56
CA GLN A 46 10.33 7.82 2.64
C GLN A 46 11.57 7.11 2.11
N PHE A 47 11.46 6.36 1.01
CA PHE A 47 12.60 5.69 0.40
C PHE A 47 13.67 6.68 -0.10
N ILE A 48 13.25 7.79 -0.71
CA ILE A 48 14.17 8.81 -1.23
C ILE A 48 14.81 9.61 -0.09
N ASN A 49 14.03 10.02 0.91
CA ASN A 49 14.51 10.92 1.95
C ASN A 49 15.14 10.19 3.15
N ASN A 50 14.69 8.98 3.43
CA ASN A 50 15.10 8.15 4.58
C ASN A 50 15.57 6.75 4.14
N GLY A 51 16.14 6.65 2.94
CA GLY A 51 16.64 5.38 2.40
C GLY A 51 17.68 4.70 3.30
N TYR A 52 18.45 5.46 4.07
CA TYR A 52 19.40 4.94 5.06
C TYR A 52 18.70 4.12 6.15
N THR A 53 17.49 4.49 6.59
CA THR A 53 16.69 3.70 7.53
C THR A 53 16.28 2.35 6.93
N MET A 54 16.10 2.27 5.61
CA MET A 54 15.66 1.06 4.92
C MET A 54 16.82 0.16 4.46
N LEU A 55 17.98 0.75 4.14
CA LEU A 55 19.12 0.05 3.55
C LEU A 55 20.28 -0.17 4.53
N GLY A 56 20.23 0.45 5.71
CA GLY A 56 21.31 0.44 6.70
C GLY A 56 21.97 1.81 6.77
N GLU A 57 22.04 2.35 7.98
CA GLU A 57 22.61 3.66 8.26
C GLU A 57 24.14 3.61 8.34
N ASP A 58 24.68 2.51 8.82
CA ASP A 58 26.11 2.32 9.04
C ASP A 58 26.67 1.20 8.17
N VAL A 59 27.93 1.37 7.77
CA VAL A 59 28.66 0.35 7.02
C VAL A 59 29.08 -0.73 8.00
N PHE A 60 28.55 -1.93 7.82
CA PHE A 60 28.99 -3.08 8.62
C PHE A 60 30.39 -3.51 8.13
N PRO A 61 31.46 -3.31 8.94
CA PRO A 61 32.81 -3.67 8.52
C PRO A 61 32.95 -5.18 8.45
N ASP A 62 33.75 -5.68 7.51
CA ASP A 62 34.07 -7.10 7.47
C ASP A 62 34.98 -7.46 8.65
N SER A 63 34.56 -8.45 9.42
CA SER A 63 35.30 -9.00 10.56
C SER A 63 36.75 -9.40 10.23
N SER A 64 37.04 -9.74 8.98
CA SER A 64 38.39 -10.12 8.53
C SER A 64 39.37 -8.94 8.41
N THR A 65 38.85 -7.70 8.44
CA THR A 65 39.67 -6.48 8.31
C THR A 65 40.20 -5.96 9.64
N PHE A 66 39.71 -6.46 10.77
CA PHE A 66 40.26 -6.12 12.08
C PHE A 66 41.62 -6.76 12.27
N THR A 67 42.57 -6.00 12.79
CA THR A 67 43.92 -6.51 13.03
C THR A 67 43.97 -7.36 14.30
N ASP A 68 44.83 -8.38 14.34
CA ASP A 68 45.00 -9.24 15.53
C ASP A 68 45.39 -8.42 16.78
N SER A 69 46.12 -7.33 16.59
CA SER A 69 46.46 -6.38 17.66
C SER A 69 45.25 -5.62 18.23
N GLU A 70 44.26 -5.28 17.40
CA GLU A 70 43.01 -4.64 17.87
C GLU A 70 42.08 -5.65 18.55
N LEU A 71 42.22 -6.93 18.19
CA LEU A 71 41.47 -8.04 18.78
C LEU A 71 42.13 -8.61 20.05
N GLY A 72 43.31 -8.11 20.42
CA GLY A 72 44.05 -8.54 21.62
C GLY A 72 44.59 -9.98 21.51
N ILE A 73 44.86 -10.43 20.28
CA ILE A 73 45.44 -11.73 20.00
C ILE A 73 46.94 -11.51 19.75
N GLU A 74 47.77 -11.95 20.71
CA GLU A 74 49.25 -12.02 20.58
C GLU A 74 49.71 -13.38 20.05
#